data_AF-A0A949KGN2-F1
#
_entry.id   AF-A0A949KGN2-F1
#
_cell.length_a   1.000
_cell.length_b   1.000
_cell.length_c   1.000
_cell.angle_alpha   90.00
_cell.angle_beta   90.00
_cell.angle_gamma   90.00
#
_symmetry.space_group_name_H-M   'P 1'
#
loop_
_entity.id
_entity.type
_entity.pdbx_description
1 polymer ?
#
loop_
_entity_poly.entity_id
_entity_poly.type
_entity_poly.pdbx_seq_one_letter_code
_entity_poly.pdbx_strand_id
1 'polypeptide(L)' 'MYHKRCLMAAAVLLTIVFMTAGCWDRDEVEELGIVLGIAIKSLPGERVQMIAQFANPRLVGGAQVGRETPGASISSK' A
#
# COMPACT_ATOMS: atom_id res chain seq x y z
N MET A 1 -11.82 35.20 21.07
CA MET A 1 -11.95 33.75 21.38
C MET A 1 -12.07 32.85 20.14
N TYR A 2 -12.70 33.29 19.04
CA TYR A 2 -12.86 32.48 17.81
C TYR A 2 -11.54 32.09 17.12
N HIS A 3 -10.54 32.97 17.11
CA HIS A 3 -9.24 32.71 16.47
C HIS A 3 -8.49 31.50 17.06
N LYS A 4 -8.54 31.33 18.39
CA LYS A 4 -7.91 30.18 19.07
C LYS A 4 -8.62 28.85 18.74
N ARG A 5 -9.95 28.91 18.54
CA ARG A 5 -10.77 27.74 18.16
C ARG A 5 -10.51 27.32 16.71
N CYS A 6 -10.39 28.29 15.80
CA CYS A 6 -9.99 28.03 14.41
C CYS A 6 -8.57 27.46 14.32
N LEU A 7 -7.63 27.98 15.11
CA LEU A 7 -6.25 27.50 15.11
C LEU A 7 -6.13 26.06 15.64
N MET A 8 -6.89 25.72 16.69
CA MET A 8 -7.00 24.34 17.16
C MET A 8 -7.62 23.42 16.11
N ALA A 9 -8.71 23.84 15.47
CA ALA A 9 -9.35 23.05 14.42
C ALA A 9 -8.41 22.80 13.23
N ALA A 10 -7.65 23.82 12.82
CA ALA A 10 -6.64 23.70 11.77
C ALA A 10 -5.52 22.73 12.15
N ALA A 11 -5.03 22.77 13.40
CA ALA A 11 -4.00 21.85 13.88
C ALA A 11 -4.49 20.40 13.92
N VAL A 12 -5.74 20.16 14.34
CA VAL A 12 -6.35 18.82 14.33
C VAL A 12 -6.51 18.30 12.91
N LEU A 13 -7.02 19.13 11.98
CA LEU A 13 -7.14 18.77 10.56
C LEU A 13 -5.78 18.43 9.94
N LEU A 14 -4.75 19.23 10.24
CA LEU A 14 -3.40 19.02 9.76
C LEU A 14 -2.83 17.68 10.25
N THR A 15 -3.08 17.34 11.52
CA THR A 15 -2.63 16.08 12.13
C THR A 15 -3.30 14.88 11.46
N ILE A 16 -4.60 14.98 11.17
CA ILE A 16 -5.34 13.92 10.46
C ILE A 16 -4.76 13.71 9.06
N VAL A 17 -4.50 14.78 8.31
CA VAL A 17 -3.90 14.68 6.96
C VAL A 17 -2.55 13.95 7.00
N PHE A 18 -1.68 14.28 7.95
CA PHE A 18 -0.38 13.62 8.08
C PHE A 18 -0.48 12.16 8.54
N MET A 19 -1.43 11.82 9.41
CA MET A 19 -1.66 10.43 9.83
C MET A 19 -2.25 9.57 8.69
N THR A 20 -3.05 10.17 7.80
CA THR A 20 -3.59 9.46 6.62
C THR A 20 -2.63 9.39 5.43
N ALA A 21 -1.49 10.10 5.47
CA ALA A 21 -0.48 10.02 4.43
C ALA A 21 0.20 8.64 4.35
N GLY A 22 0.08 7.80 5.38
CA GLY A 22 0.51 6.39 5.35
C GLY A 22 -0.32 5.49 4.42
N CYS A 23 -1.42 5.98 3.85
CA CYS A 23 -2.18 5.27 2.81
C CYS A 23 -1.64 5.49 1.40
N TRP A 24 -0.63 6.35 1.21
CA TRP A 24 -0.06 6.68 -0.11
C TRP A 24 1.01 5.70 -0.60
N ASP A 25 1.46 4.77 0.23
CA ASP A 25 2.46 3.75 -0.16
C ASP A 25 1.81 2.39 -0.46
N ARG A 26 0.53 2.39 -0.87
CA ARG A 26 -0.18 1.16 -1.22
C ARG A 26 0.05 0.74 -2.68
N ASP A 27 0.29 1.70 -3.57
CA ASP A 27 0.64 1.39 -4.97
C ASP A 27 2.02 0.73 -5.06
N GLU A 28 3.00 1.14 -4.25
CA GLU A 28 4.34 0.54 -4.29
C GLU A 28 4.37 -0.89 -3.72
N VAL A 29 3.45 -1.24 -2.81
CA VAL A 29 3.37 -2.60 -2.22
C VAL A 29 2.38 -3.51 -2.95
N GLU A 30 1.26 -2.98 -3.48
CA GLU A 30 0.21 -3.77 -4.14
C GLU A 30 0.24 -3.69 -5.68
N GLU A 31 0.82 -2.65 -6.28
CA GLU A 31 0.95 -2.49 -7.75
C GLU A 31 2.37 -2.81 -8.27
N LEU A 32 3.42 -2.50 -7.49
CA LEU A 32 4.83 -2.78 -7.83
C LEU A 32 5.39 -3.95 -6.99
N GLY A 33 5.28 -5.17 -7.51
CA GLY A 33 5.86 -6.35 -6.85
C GLY A 33 7.39 -6.28 -6.74
N ILE A 34 7.94 -6.70 -5.60
CA ILE A 34 9.41 -6.79 -5.39
C ILE A 34 9.96 -7.92 -6.28
N VAL A 35 10.71 -7.58 -7.32
CA VAL A 35 11.38 -8.56 -8.19
C VAL A 35 12.60 -9.13 -7.46
N LEU A 36 12.56 -10.43 -7.16
CA LEU A 36 13.65 -11.16 -6.52
C LEU A 36 14.73 -11.60 -7.52
N GLY A 37 14.33 -11.84 -8.77
CA GLY A 37 15.24 -12.33 -9.78
C GLY A 37 14.59 -12.41 -11.15
N ILE A 38 15.44 -12.38 -12.18
CA ILE A 38 15.03 -12.47 -13.58
C ILE A 38 15.89 -13.52 -14.26
N ALA A 39 15.25 -14.46 -14.94
CA ALA A 39 15.91 -15.41 -15.82
C ALA A 39 15.60 -15.06 -17.28
N ILE A 40 16.62 -15.09 -18.13
CA ILE A 40 16.50 -14.85 -19.56
C ILE A 40 17.01 -16.08 -20.28
N LYS A 41 16.24 -16.59 -21.23
CA LYS A 41 16.58 -17.77 -22.02
C LYS A 41 16.31 -17.51 -23.50
N SER A 42 17.28 -17.82 -24.35
CA SER A 42 17.07 -17.83 -25.80
C SER A 42 16.32 -19.09 -26.23
N LEU A 43 15.38 -18.92 -27.17
CA LEU A 43 14.60 -19.98 -27.79
C LEU A 43 14.93 -20.05 -29.30
N PRO A 44 14.62 -21.18 -29.96
CA PRO A 44 14.74 -21.29 -31.41
C PRO A 44 13.91 -20.21 -32.13
N GLY A 45 14.45 -19.71 -33.24
CA GLY A 45 13.80 -18.73 -34.11
C GLY A 45 13.86 -17.29 -33.58
N GLU A 46 15.02 -16.86 -33.07
CA GLU A 46 15.27 -15.48 -32.59
C GLU A 46 14.34 -15.01 -31.46
N ARG A 47 13.74 -15.96 -30.73
CA ARG A 47 12.89 -15.65 -29.59
C ARG A 47 13.68 -15.65 -28.30
N VAL A 48 13.24 -14.83 -27.36
CA VAL A 48 13.77 -14.79 -25.99
C VAL A 48 12.60 -14.93 -25.02
N GLN A 49 12.76 -15.78 -24.02
CA GLN A 49 11.84 -15.93 -22.90
C GLN A 49 12.45 -15.28 -21.67
N MET A 50 11.64 -14.46 -20.99
CA MET A 50 11.99 -13.82 -19.75
C MET A 50 11.05 -14.32 -18.65
N ILE A 51 11.61 -14.69 -17.50
CA ILE A 51 10.85 -15.13 -16.32
C ILE A 51 11.28 -14.24 -15.18
N ALA A 52 10.34 -13.47 -14.62
CA ALA A 52 10.57 -12.68 -13.42
C ALA A 52 9.98 -13.42 -12.21
N GLN A 53 10.75 -13.50 -11.12
CA GLN A 53 10.28 -13.97 -9.83
C GLN A 53 9.94 -12.77 -8.95
N PHE A 54 8.74 -12.76 -8.42
CA PHE A 54 8.25 -11.71 -7.52
C PHE A 54 8.14 -12.28 -6.10
N ALA A 55 8.62 -11.53 -5.11
CA ALA A 55 8.33 -11.82 -3.72
C ALA A 55 6.86 -11.52 -3.44
N ASN A 56 6.22 -12.40 -2.65
CA ASN A 56 4.98 -12.06 -1.96
C ASN A 56 5.34 -11.40 -0.62
N PRO A 57 5.19 -10.08 -0.47
CA PRO A 57 5.62 -9.37 0.75
C PRO A 57 4.93 -9.90 2.01
N ARG A 58 3.70 -10.41 1.87
CA ARG A 58 2.90 -11.00 2.96
C ARG A 58 3.54 -12.26 3.54
N LEU A 59 4.31 -12.99 2.74
CA LEU A 59 4.97 -14.23 3.16
C LEU A 59 6.42 -14.01 3.61
N VAL A 60 7.09 -12.98 3.09
CA VAL A 60 8.54 -12.77 3.30
C VAL A 60 8.82 -11.79 4.45
N GLY A 61 7.96 -10.78 4.66
CA GLY A 61 8.20 -9.69 5.61
C GLY A 61 7.52 -9.81 6.97
N GLY A 62 6.70 -10.84 7.21
CA GLY A 62 5.97 -10.99 8.48
C GLY A 62 5.04 -9.81 8.80
N ALA A 63 4.51 -9.14 7.77
CA ALA A 63 3.66 -7.97 7.95
C ALA A 63 2.42 -8.34 8.78
N GLN A 64 2.23 -7.66 9.91
CA GLN A 64 1.01 -7.72 10.69
C GLN A 64 -0.17 -7.40 9.77
N VAL A 65 -1.03 -8.39 9.54
CA VAL A 65 -2.31 -8.17 8.87
C VAL A 65 -3.10 -7.23 9.76
N GLY A 66 -3.22 -5.96 9.34
CA GLY A 66 -4.22 -5.05 9.89
C GLY A 66 -5.56 -5.76 9.78
N ARG A 67 -6.11 -6.18 10.93
CA ARG A 67 -7.39 -6.88 10.96
C ARG A 67 -8.44 -5.83 10.63
N GLU A 68 -8.87 -5.79 9.37
CA GLU A 68 -10.10 -5.10 8.98
C GLU A 68 -11.21 -5.63 9.89
N THR A 69 -11.55 -4.87 10.93
CA THR A 69 -12.65 -5.21 11.82
C THR A 69 -13.94 -5.17 10.99
N PRO A 70 -14.65 -6.29 10.82
CA PRO A 70 -15.96 -6.28 10.20
C PRO A 70 -16.92 -5.58 11.18
N GLY A 71 -17.08 -4.27 11.04
CA GLY A 71 -17.82 -3.48 12.02
C GLY A 71 -18.31 -2.11 11.60
N ALA A 72 -17.97 -1.61 10.40
CA ALA A 72 -18.43 -0.31 9.91
C ALA A 72 -19.35 -0.41 8.67
N SER A 73 -20.07 -1.53 8.53
CA SER A 73 -21.14 -1.69 7.55
C SER A 73 -22.41 -2.09 8.30
N ILE A 74 -23.07 -1.12 8.91
CA ILE A 74 -24.50 -1.25 9.20
C ILE A 74 -25.25 -0.64 8.02
N SER A 75 -25.82 -1.51 7.19
CA SER A 75 -26.82 -1.16 6.18
C SER A 75 -28.03 -0.58 6.92
N SER A 76 -28.25 0.73 6.81
CA SER A 76 -29.50 1.37 7.23
C SER A 76 -30.62 0.83 6.33
N LYS A 77 -31.53 0.06 6.92
CA LYS A 77 -32.89 -0.13 6.42
C LYS A 77 -33.84 0.53 7.40
#